data_AF-A0A521GIN6-F1
#
_entry.id   AF-A0A521GIN6-F1
#
_cell.length_a   1.000
_cell.length_b   1.000
_cell.length_c   1.000
_cell.angle_alpha   90.00
_cell.angle_beta   90.00
_cell.angle_gamma   90.00
#
_symmetry.space_group_name_H-M   'P 1'
#
loop_
_entity.id
_entity.type
_entity.pdbx_description
1 polymer ?
#
loop_
_entity_poly.entity_id
_entity_poly.type
_entity_poly.pdbx_seq_one_letter_code
_entity_poly.pdbx_strand_id
1 'polypeptide(L)' 'MSQLNDVQVGLLRMFDRPMSQEESLEVRRLLTRFYAEKARDAATKIAQERGYTAADYDSVLNRQQRS' A
#
# COMPACT_ATOMS: atom_id res chain seq x y z
N MET A 1 -16.75 11.66 8.42
CA MET A 1 -16.90 11.01 7.10
C MET A 1 -15.82 11.58 6.19
N SER A 2 -14.94 10.77 5.62
CA SER A 2 -13.92 11.26 4.69
C SER A 2 -14.61 11.67 3.39
N GLN A 3 -14.57 12.95 3.03
CA GLN A 3 -14.93 13.38 1.68
C GLN A 3 -13.90 12.81 0.70
N LEU A 4 -14.39 12.29 -0.43
CA LEU A 4 -13.52 11.87 -1.52
C LEU A 4 -12.85 13.10 -2.12
N ASN A 5 -11.57 12.99 -2.48
CA ASN A 5 -10.88 14.04 -3.22
C ASN A 5 -11.26 13.99 -4.71
N ASP A 6 -10.88 15.04 -5.46
CA ASP A 6 -11.24 15.19 -6.87
C ASP A 6 -10.80 14.01 -7.74
N VAL A 7 -9.65 13.40 -7.44
CA VAL A 7 -9.13 12.22 -8.16
C VAL A 7 -10.00 11.00 -7.89
N GLN A 8 -10.40 10.78 -6.64
CA GLN A 8 -11.29 9.67 -6.26
C GLN A 8 -12.67 9.82 -6.91
N VAL A 9 -13.22 11.04 -6.94
CA VAL A 9 -14.48 11.33 -7.65
C VAL A 9 -14.32 11.12 -9.16
N GLY A 10 -13.19 11.54 -9.73
CA GLY A 10 -12.85 11.31 -11.14
C GLY A 10 -12.77 9.82 -11.49
N LEU A 11 -12.12 9.01 -10.64
CA LEU A 11 -12.05 7.56 -10.79
C LEU A 11 -13.44 6.90 -10.76
N LEU A 12 -14.30 7.32 -9.81
CA LEU A 12 -15.68 6.81 -9.75
C LEU A 12 -16.47 7.12 -11.03
N ARG A 13 -16.33 8.34 -11.58
CA ARG A 13 -16.95 8.71 -12.86
C ARG A 13 -16.39 7.94 -14.04
N MET A 14 -15.11 7.56 -14.00
CA MET A 14 -14.48 6.74 -15.04
C MET A 14 -15.03 5.31 -15.03
N PHE A 15 -15.29 4.76 -13.84
CA PHE A 15 -15.91 3.44 -13.65
C PHE A 15 -17.42 3.40 -13.89
N ASP A 16 -18.06 4.55 -14.13
CA ASP A 16 -19.47 4.63 -14.55
C ASP A 16 -19.68 4.09 -15.97
N ARG A 17 -18.60 3.76 -16.68
CA ARG A 17 -18.61 3.04 -17.96
C ARG A 17 -18.37 1.54 -17.73
N PRO A 18 -19.01 0.66 -18.52
CA PRO A 18 -18.72 -0.77 -18.43
C PRO A 18 -17.23 -1.02 -18.67
N MET A 19 -16.61 -1.75 -17.76
CA MET A 19 -15.25 -2.26 -17.91
C MET A 19 -15.29 -3.78 -18.00
N SER A 20 -14.43 -4.34 -18.81
CA SER A 20 -14.15 -5.78 -18.78
C SER A 20 -13.52 -6.18 -17.44
N GLN A 21 -13.56 -7.47 -17.13
CA GLN A 21 -12.86 -8.01 -15.95
C GLN A 21 -11.34 -7.79 -16.05
N GLU A 22 -10.77 -7.84 -17.26
CA GLU A 22 -9.34 -7.66 -17.47
C GLU A 22 -8.91 -6.23 -17.14
N GLU A 23 -9.61 -5.23 -17.69
CA GLU A 23 -9.36 -3.81 -17.38
C GLU A 23 -9.55 -3.52 -15.88
N SER A 24 -10.57 -4.12 -15.26
CA SER A 24 -10.81 -3.99 -13.81
C SER A 24 -9.66 -4.54 -12.98
N LEU A 25 -9.10 -5.68 -13.40
CA LEU A 25 -7.97 -6.32 -12.74
C LEU A 25 -6.69 -5.49 -12.89
N GLU A 26 -6.45 -4.90 -14.07
CA GLU A 26 -5.31 -4.02 -14.31
C GLU A 26 -5.34 -2.79 -13.41
N VAL A 27 -6.48 -2.10 -13.33
CA VAL A 27 -6.66 -0.92 -12.47
C VAL A 27 -6.47 -1.30 -11.01
N ARG A 28 -7.02 -2.44 -10.57
CA ARG A 28 -6.82 -2.94 -9.20
C ARG A 28 -5.35 -3.19 -8.88
N ARG A 29 -4.58 -3.76 -9.82
CA ARG A 29 -3.15 -4.02 -9.65
C ARG A 29 -2.36 -2.72 -9.55
N LEU A 30 -2.69 -1.72 -10.37
CA LEU A 30 -2.06 -0.39 -10.33
C LEU A 30 -2.26 0.27 -8.98
N LEU A 31 -3.51 0.30 -8.47
CA LEU A 31 -3.82 0.87 -7.16
C LEU A 31 -3.12 0.11 -6.03
N THR A 32 -3.15 -1.23 -6.08
CA THR A 32 -2.48 -2.07 -5.07
C THR A 32 -0.99 -1.78 -5.01
N ARG A 33 -0.33 -1.68 -6.17
CA ARG A 33 1.11 -1.38 -6.25
C ARG A 33 1.43 -0.01 -5.66
N PHE A 34 0.68 1.02 -6.03
CA PHE A 34 0.87 2.38 -5.51
C PHE A 34 0.78 2.43 -3.98
N TYR A 35 -0.24 1.79 -3.39
CA TYR A 35 -0.38 1.79 -1.94
C TYR A 35 0.64 0.89 -1.24
N ALA A 36 1.07 -0.22 -1.86
CA ALA A 36 2.13 -1.06 -1.31
C ALA A 36 3.47 -0.31 -1.24
N GLU A 37 3.83 0.44 -2.29
CA GLU A 37 5.02 1.28 -2.31
C GLU A 37 4.95 2.35 -1.22
N LYS A 38 3.82 3.05 -1.10
CA LYS A 38 3.61 4.06 -0.06
C LYS A 38 3.71 3.48 1.36
N ALA A 39 3.16 2.29 1.58
CA ALA A 39 3.24 1.59 2.86
C ALA A 39 4.69 1.19 3.19
N ARG A 40 5.43 0.67 2.21
CA ARG A 40 6.85 0.33 2.37
C ARG A 40 7.67 1.57 2.71
N ASP A 41 7.46 2.67 2.02
CA ASP A 41 8.23 3.89 2.24
C ASP A 41 7.93 4.49 3.63
N ALA A 42 6.67 4.45 4.06
CA ALA A 42 6.30 4.83 5.43
C ALA A 42 6.96 3.92 6.49
N ALA A 43 7.01 2.61 6.26
CA ALA A 43 7.68 1.67 7.15
C ALA A 43 9.20 1.94 7.22
N THR A 44 9.85 2.18 6.08
CA THR A 44 11.26 2.56 6.00
C THR A 44 11.54 3.85 6.77
N LYS A 45 10.68 4.86 6.62
CA LYS A 45 10.81 6.13 7.33
C LYS A 45 10.70 5.94 8.85
N ILE A 46 9.71 5.20 9.32
CA ILE A 46 9.55 4.87 10.75
C ILE A 46 10.78 4.11 11.28
N ALA A 47 11.34 3.21 10.46
CA ALA A 47 12.51 2.45 10.84
C ALA A 47 13.75 3.33 11.03
N GLN A 48 13.97 4.27 10.12
CA GLN A 48 15.04 5.26 10.19
C GLN A 48 14.84 6.20 11.39
N GLU A 49 13.63 6.71 11.60
CA GLU A 49 13.30 7.64 12.71
C GLU A 49 13.46 6.99 14.09
N ARG A 50 13.16 5.70 14.21
CA ARG A 50 13.31 4.94 15.47
C ARG A 50 14.71 4.35 15.65
N GLY A 51 15.60 4.55 14.68
CA GLY A 51 16.97 4.01 14.71
C GLY A 51 17.03 2.49 14.70
N TYR A 52 16.00 1.79 14.19
CA TYR A 52 16.02 0.34 14.10
C TYR A 52 17.19 -0.10 13.21
N THR A 53 18.10 -0.87 13.79
CA THR A 53 19.26 -1.43 13.12
C THR A 53 18.89 -2.76 12.46
N ALA A 54 19.71 -3.25 11.52
CA ALA A 54 19.52 -4.59 10.95
C ALA A 54 19.44 -5.69 12.03
N ALA A 55 20.13 -5.51 13.16
CA ALA A 55 20.07 -6.40 14.30
C ALA A 55 18.70 -6.42 15.02
N ASP A 56 17.98 -5.29 15.02
CA ASP A 56 16.62 -5.23 15.57
C ASP A 56 15.63 -6.00 14.70
N TYR A 57 15.78 -5.92 13.38
CA TYR A 57 14.99 -6.72 12.42
C TYR A 57 15.24 -8.22 12.60
N ASP A 58 16.50 -8.63 12.71
CA ASP A 58 16.87 -10.04 12.98
C ASP A 58 16.31 -10.52 14.32
N SER A 59 16.25 -9.65 15.34
CA SER A 59 15.68 -10.00 16.64
C SER A 59 14.17 -10.25 16.61
N VAL A 60 13.43 -9.58 15.71
CA VAL A 60 11.98 -9.74 15.54
C VAL A 60 11.67 -10.99 14.70
N LEU A 61 12.41 -11.18 13.59
CA LEU A 61 12.30 -12.36 12.73
C LEU A 61 12.59 -13.66 13.49
N ASN A 62 13.66 -13.68 14.29
CA ASN A 62 14.00 -14.83 15.12
C ASN A 62 12.98 -15.10 16.24
N ARG A 63 12.23 -14.08 16.67
CA ARG A 63 11.16 -14.24 17.67
C ARG A 63 9.91 -14.85 17.07
N GLN A 64 9.55 -14.46 15.84
CA GLN A 64 8.40 -15.01 15.11
C GLN A 64 8.61 -16.45 14.62
N GLN A 65 9.85 -16.87 14.35
CA GLN A 65 10.17 -18.26 13.97
C GLN A 65 10.22 -19.23 15.17
N ARG A 66 10.16 -18.72 16.40
CA ARG A 66 10.21 -19.51 17.64
C ARG A 66 8.85 -19.65 18.34
N SER A 67 7.78 -19.18 17.70
CA SER A 67 6.37 -19.34 18.11
C SER A 67 5.62 -20.16 17.07
#